data_AF-X0V8D8-F1
#
_entry.id   AF-X0V8D8-F1
#
_cell.length_a   1.000
_cell.length_b   1.000
_cell.length_c   1.000
_cell.angle_alpha   90.00
_cell.angle_beta   90.00
_cell.angle_gamma   90.00
#
_symmetry.space_group_name_H-M   'P 1'
#
loop_
_entity.id
_entity.type
_entity.pdbx_description
1 polymer ?
#
loop_
_entity_poly.entity_id
_entity_poly.type
_entity_poly.pdbx_seq_one_letter_code
_entity_poly.pdbx_strand_id
1 'polypeptide(L)'
;AADDPLYGQAAKDYWGTVNVKGSGNIPLFLDCWFWCAGPENDDTPPAGDGPEYRIDPHTNSMNRFCINRHQQGINGVFLDYSARKVWLKDLWHVKWAKNFNINAPCPNWATEAPWMAQFKGH
;
A
#
# COMPACT_ATOMS: atom_id res chain seq x y z
N ALA A 1 22.64 -8.68 9.78
CA ALA A 1 21.31 -9.25 10.04
C ALA A 1 20.25 -8.15 10.15
N ALA A 2 20.31 -7.22 11.11
CA ALA A 2 19.33 -6.12 11.20
C ALA A 2 19.48 -5.04 10.10
N ASP A 3 20.68 -4.91 9.54
CA ASP A 3 21.00 -3.96 8.46
C ASP A 3 21.10 -4.61 7.08
N ASP A 4 20.91 -5.93 6.99
CA ASP A 4 20.93 -6.64 5.71
C ASP A 4 19.59 -6.39 5.00
N PRO A 5 19.56 -5.86 3.77
CA PRO A 5 18.32 -5.56 3.09
C PRO A 5 17.53 -6.84 2.79
N LEU A 6 16.26 -6.85 3.19
CA LEU A 6 15.28 -7.85 2.77
C LEU A 6 14.49 -7.27 1.59
N TYR A 7 14.59 -7.91 0.42
CA TYR A 7 13.89 -7.48 -0.80
C TYR A 7 14.14 -6.02 -1.22
N GLY A 8 15.33 -5.48 -0.93
CA GLY A 8 15.68 -4.09 -1.22
C GLY A 8 15.32 -3.09 -0.11
N GLN A 9 14.64 -3.53 0.95
CA GLN A 9 14.24 -2.70 2.09
C GLN A 9 15.06 -3.03 3.34
N ALA A 10 15.35 -2.05 4.19
CA ALA A 10 16.14 -2.30 5.40
C ALA A 10 15.38 -3.21 6.37
N ALA A 11 16.00 -4.29 6.85
CA ALA A 11 15.33 -5.26 7.73
C ALA A 11 14.75 -4.62 9.02
N LYS A 12 15.35 -3.53 9.51
CA LYS A 12 14.84 -2.74 10.65
C LYS A 12 13.42 -2.19 10.45
N ASP A 13 12.98 -1.98 9.20
CA ASP A 13 11.70 -1.36 8.86
C ASP A 13 10.53 -2.36 8.89
N TYR A 14 10.83 -3.66 8.89
CA TYR A 14 9.85 -4.74 9.06
C TYR A 14 9.37 -4.83 10.52
N TRP A 15 8.11 -5.20 10.72
CA TRP A 15 7.50 -5.25 12.06
C TRP A 15 8.16 -6.28 12.99
N GLY A 16 8.47 -7.48 12.49
CA GLY A 16 9.13 -8.58 13.23
C GLY A 16 8.28 -9.22 14.33
N THR A 17 7.14 -8.65 14.69
CA THR A 17 6.17 -9.16 15.66
C THR A 17 4.77 -8.63 15.33
N VAL A 18 3.74 -9.38 15.74
CA VAL A 18 2.34 -8.94 15.63
C VAL A 18 1.89 -8.06 16.81
N ASN A 19 2.65 -8.05 17.92
CA ASN A 19 2.31 -7.26 19.11
C ASN A 19 2.78 -5.80 18.97
N VAL A 20 2.07 -5.05 18.14
CA VAL A 20 2.41 -3.67 17.78
C VAL A 20 1.25 -2.73 18.11
N LYS A 21 1.56 -1.58 18.73
CA LYS A 21 0.56 -0.52 18.98
C LYS A 21 0.06 0.04 17.65
N GLY A 22 -1.26 0.19 17.52
CA GLY A 22 -1.89 0.67 16.29
C GLY A 22 -2.02 -0.41 15.20
N SER A 23 -2.03 -1.69 15.60
CA SER A 23 -2.17 -2.85 14.72
C SER A 23 -3.37 -2.80 13.76
N GLY A 24 -4.47 -2.12 14.13
CA GLY A 24 -5.64 -1.93 13.25
C GLY A 24 -5.42 -1.03 12.02
N ASN A 25 -4.26 -0.36 11.90
CA ASN A 25 -3.87 0.36 10.68
C ASN A 25 -2.63 -0.25 9.99
N ILE A 26 -2.15 -1.40 10.45
CA ILE A 26 -1.04 -2.13 9.83
C ILE A 26 -1.62 -3.24 8.95
N PRO A 27 -1.43 -3.20 7.63
CA PRO A 27 -1.90 -4.24 6.73
C PRO A 27 -1.21 -5.58 7.00
N LEU A 28 -1.98 -6.67 7.00
CA LEU A 28 -1.48 -8.05 7.09
C LEU A 28 -1.68 -8.80 5.76
N PHE A 29 -2.90 -8.77 5.20
CA PHE A 29 -3.21 -9.34 3.89
C PHE A 29 -4.20 -8.44 3.15
N LEU A 30 -3.96 -8.20 1.85
CA LEU A 30 -4.82 -7.36 1.02
C LEU A 30 -4.99 -7.99 -0.36
N ASP A 31 -6.08 -7.62 -1.03
CA ASP A 31 -6.24 -7.94 -2.45
C ASP A 31 -5.08 -7.31 -3.25
N CYS A 32 -4.38 -8.13 -4.02
CA CYS A 32 -3.17 -7.73 -4.74
C CYS A 32 -3.09 -8.44 -6.10
N TRP A 33 -2.44 -7.78 -7.06
CA TRP A 33 -2.13 -8.35 -8.37
C TRP A 33 -0.97 -9.36 -8.33
N PHE A 34 -0.05 -9.21 -7.38
CA PHE A 34 1.17 -10.01 -7.27
C PHE A 34 1.23 -10.75 -5.92
N TRP A 35 2.01 -11.84 -5.84
CA TRP A 35 2.08 -12.66 -4.61
C TRP A 35 2.71 -11.91 -3.42
N CYS A 36 3.48 -10.86 -3.67
CA CYS A 36 4.03 -9.97 -2.65
C CYS A 36 4.20 -8.54 -3.18
N ALA A 37 4.38 -7.61 -2.26
CA ALA A 37 4.70 -6.22 -2.52
C ALA A 37 5.21 -5.58 -1.22
N GLY A 38 6.04 -4.55 -1.33
CA GLY A 38 6.50 -3.76 -0.19
C GLY A 38 6.37 -2.29 -0.50
N PRO A 39 5.20 -1.66 -0.26
CA PRO A 39 5.00 -0.25 -0.60
C PRO A 39 5.92 0.68 0.18
N GLU A 40 6.43 1.70 -0.52
CA GLU A 40 7.36 2.70 0.01
C GLU A 40 6.77 4.11 -0.04
N ASN A 41 7.42 5.04 0.67
CA ASN A 41 6.91 6.42 0.81
C ASN A 41 6.91 7.20 -0.51
N ASP A 42 7.76 6.80 -1.45
CA ASP A 42 7.96 7.41 -2.76
C ASP A 42 7.24 6.65 -3.88
N ASP A 43 6.42 5.64 -3.54
CA ASP A 43 5.57 4.97 -4.51
C ASP A 43 4.53 5.93 -5.11
N THR A 44 4.56 6.05 -6.43
CA THR A 44 3.58 6.80 -7.21
C THR A 44 2.32 5.98 -7.46
N PRO A 45 1.15 6.60 -7.66
CA PRO A 45 -0.05 5.87 -8.02
C PRO A 45 0.04 5.34 -9.47
N PRO A 46 -0.69 4.27 -9.81
CA PRO A 46 -0.65 3.77 -11.17
C PRO A 46 -1.40 4.74 -12.11
N ALA A 47 -0.85 4.94 -13.32
CA ALA A 47 -1.46 5.85 -14.30
C ALA A 47 -2.80 5.34 -14.86
N GLY A 48 -3.13 4.06 -14.65
CA GLY A 48 -4.42 3.46 -15.02
C GLY A 48 -4.71 2.16 -14.26
N ASP A 49 -5.89 1.59 -14.51
CA ASP A 49 -6.36 0.36 -13.84
C ASP A 49 -5.98 -0.93 -14.59
N GLY A 50 -5.20 -0.85 -15.67
CA GLY A 50 -4.74 -2.01 -16.45
C GLY A 50 -3.56 -2.77 -15.80
N PRO A 51 -3.38 -4.07 -16.12
CA PRO A 51 -2.27 -4.88 -15.60
C PRO A 51 -0.89 -4.30 -15.92
N GLU A 52 -0.74 -3.58 -17.03
CA GLU A 52 0.48 -2.92 -17.49
C GLU A 52 1.05 -1.92 -16.47
N TYR A 53 0.24 -1.38 -15.57
CA TYR A 53 0.68 -0.44 -14.54
C TYR A 53 1.16 -1.11 -13.24
N ARG A 54 1.28 -2.44 -13.22
CA ARG A 54 1.50 -3.24 -11.99
C ARG A 54 2.61 -4.27 -12.09
N ILE A 55 3.40 -4.21 -13.16
CA ILE A 55 4.45 -5.18 -13.47
C ILE A 55 5.84 -4.71 -13.04
N ASP A 56 5.97 -3.48 -12.53
CA ASP A 56 7.25 -2.93 -12.11
C ASP A 56 7.94 -3.83 -11.06
N PRO A 57 9.20 -4.22 -11.29
CA PRO A 57 9.95 -5.02 -10.36
C PRO A 57 10.48 -4.15 -9.21
N HIS A 58 9.99 -4.40 -8.00
CA HIS A 58 10.47 -3.80 -6.74
C HIS A 58 10.32 -2.27 -6.61
N THR A 59 9.88 -1.54 -7.64
CA THR A 59 9.49 -0.13 -7.58
C THR A 59 7.98 0.03 -7.70
N ASN A 60 7.41 1.12 -7.15
CA ASN A 60 5.98 1.40 -7.20
C ASN A 60 5.13 0.22 -6.69
N SER A 61 5.56 -0.42 -5.61
CA SER A 61 4.93 -1.63 -5.08
C SER A 61 3.47 -1.38 -4.67
N MET A 62 3.11 -0.16 -4.31
CA MET A 62 1.73 0.30 -4.07
C MET A 62 0.78 -0.04 -5.22
N ASN A 63 1.25 0.02 -6.47
CA ASN A 63 0.42 -0.20 -7.66
C ASN A 63 -0.20 -1.60 -7.68
N ARG A 64 0.46 -2.58 -7.07
CA ARG A 64 0.00 -3.96 -6.99
C ARG A 64 -1.26 -4.11 -6.15
N PHE A 65 -1.47 -3.22 -5.17
CA PHE A 65 -2.69 -3.14 -4.34
C PHE A 65 -3.72 -2.15 -4.88
N CYS A 66 -3.29 -1.15 -5.66
CA CYS A 66 -4.17 -0.13 -6.20
C CYS A 66 -5.00 -0.67 -7.39
N ILE A 67 -5.96 -1.55 -7.12
CA ILE A 67 -6.83 -2.25 -8.10
C ILE A 67 -8.30 -1.90 -7.87
N ASN A 68 -9.02 -1.49 -8.90
CA ASN A 68 -10.44 -1.15 -8.79
C ASN A 68 -11.36 -2.38 -8.78
N ARG A 69 -11.14 -3.31 -7.84
CA ARG A 69 -11.86 -4.60 -7.80
C ARG A 69 -13.25 -4.48 -7.17
N HIS A 70 -13.39 -3.68 -6.11
CA HIS A 70 -14.63 -3.59 -5.31
C HIS A 70 -15.22 -2.18 -5.28
N GLN A 71 -15.34 -1.55 -6.45
CA GLN A 71 -15.85 -0.17 -6.60
C GLN A 71 -15.05 0.81 -5.73
N GLN A 72 -13.89 1.21 -6.26
CA GLN A 72 -12.95 2.19 -5.69
C GLN A 72 -12.24 1.74 -4.40
N GLY A 73 -12.23 0.44 -4.11
CA GLY A 73 -11.51 -0.08 -2.96
C GLY A 73 -11.19 -1.56 -3.06
N ILE A 74 -10.41 -2.01 -2.08
CA ILE A 74 -10.00 -3.39 -1.87
C ILE A 74 -10.41 -3.87 -0.47
N ASN A 75 -10.37 -5.18 -0.23
CA ASN A 75 -10.49 -5.71 1.11
C ASN A 75 -9.09 -5.95 1.72
N GLY A 76 -8.98 -5.71 3.02
CA GLY A 76 -7.76 -5.96 3.78
C GLY A 76 -8.03 -6.53 5.15
N VAL A 77 -7.17 -7.46 5.57
CA VAL A 77 -7.00 -7.92 6.94
C VAL A 77 -5.84 -7.15 7.56
N PHE A 78 -6.05 -6.64 8.76
CA PHE A 78 -5.06 -5.85 9.50
C PHE A 78 -4.41 -6.68 10.61
N LEU A 79 -3.32 -6.17 11.20
CA LEU A 79 -2.52 -6.88 12.19
C LEU A 79 -3.28 -7.12 13.51
N ASP A 80 -4.40 -6.42 13.75
CA ASP A 80 -5.36 -6.69 14.82
C ASP A 80 -6.38 -7.79 14.46
N TYR A 81 -6.20 -8.45 13.31
CA TYR A 81 -7.07 -9.46 12.73
C TYR A 81 -8.47 -8.98 12.34
N SER A 82 -8.71 -7.67 12.32
CA SER A 82 -9.93 -7.11 11.73
C SER A 82 -9.87 -7.17 10.22
N ALA A 83 -11.03 -7.35 9.58
CA ALA A 83 -11.20 -7.27 8.14
C ALA A 83 -12.03 -6.03 7.80
N ARG A 84 -11.57 -5.20 6.86
CA ARG A 84 -12.30 -4.02 6.40
C ARG A 84 -12.03 -3.69 4.94
N LYS A 85 -12.94 -2.91 4.36
CA LYS A 85 -12.70 -2.24 3.08
C LYS A 85 -11.66 -1.12 3.26
N VAL A 86 -10.77 -1.00 2.29
CA VAL A 86 -9.77 0.07 2.15
C VAL A 86 -10.05 0.77 0.83
N TRP A 87 -10.30 2.08 0.87
CA TRP A 87 -10.43 2.88 -0.34
C TRP A 87 -9.07 3.00 -1.03
N LEU A 88 -9.02 3.07 -2.36
CA LEU A 88 -7.73 3.06 -3.06
C LEU A 88 -6.81 4.22 -2.67
N LYS A 89 -7.37 5.41 -2.47
CA LYS A 89 -6.60 6.57 -1.99
C LYS A 89 -6.06 6.37 -0.57
N ASP A 90 -6.80 5.64 0.28
CA ASP A 90 -6.40 5.34 1.66
C ASP A 90 -5.21 4.38 1.77
N LEU A 91 -4.77 3.75 0.68
CA LEU A 91 -3.56 2.92 0.67
C LEU A 91 -2.29 3.71 1.05
N TRP A 92 -2.26 5.01 0.81
CA TRP A 92 -1.16 5.89 1.24
C TRP A 92 -1.21 6.22 2.74
N HIS A 93 -2.25 5.79 3.46
CA HIS A 93 -2.47 6.13 4.87
C HIS A 93 -2.54 4.89 5.77
N VAL A 94 -2.31 3.69 5.22
CA VAL A 94 -2.06 2.48 6.01
C VAL A 94 -0.57 2.33 6.28
N LYS A 95 -0.23 1.73 7.42
CA LYS A 95 1.15 1.69 7.92
C LYS A 95 1.87 0.42 7.42
N TRP A 96 2.34 0.45 6.18
CA TRP A 96 3.02 -0.69 5.52
C TRP A 96 4.26 -1.18 6.25
N ALA A 97 5.11 -0.25 6.69
CA ALA A 97 6.36 -0.51 7.40
C ALA A 97 6.56 0.49 8.53
N LYS A 98 7.52 0.24 9.42
CA LYS A 98 7.81 1.12 10.58
C LYS A 98 8.14 2.56 10.15
N ASN A 99 8.87 2.71 9.06
CA ASN A 99 9.28 3.99 8.46
C ASN A 99 8.22 4.62 7.53
N PHE A 100 7.10 3.96 7.26
CA PHE A 100 6.08 4.47 6.33
C PHE A 100 5.34 5.68 6.94
N ASN A 101 5.29 6.81 6.26
CA ASN A 101 4.71 8.05 6.73
C ASN A 101 3.25 8.20 6.29
N ILE A 102 2.33 7.80 7.18
CA ILE A 102 0.88 7.88 6.94
C ILE A 102 0.31 9.31 6.93
N ASN A 103 1.15 10.33 7.18
CA ASN A 103 0.77 11.74 7.14
C ASN A 103 1.46 12.47 5.97
N ALA A 104 2.13 11.74 5.08
CA ALA A 104 2.69 12.34 3.87
C ALA A 104 1.55 12.90 2.99
N PRO A 105 1.80 13.99 2.24
CA PRO A 105 0.85 14.44 1.23
C PRO A 105 0.53 13.32 0.24
N CYS A 106 -0.74 13.24 -0.16
CA CYS A 106 -1.12 12.29 -1.19
C CYS A 106 -0.65 12.72 -2.57
N PRO A 107 -0.56 11.75 -3.51
CA PRO A 107 -0.41 12.06 -4.92
C PRO A 107 -1.46 13.05 -5.38
N ASN A 108 -1.08 13.94 -6.30
CA ASN A 108 -2.04 14.79 -6.98
C ASN A 108 -2.86 13.93 -7.95
N TRP A 109 -4.01 13.46 -7.47
CA TRP A 109 -4.89 12.57 -8.23
C TRP A 109 -5.33 13.13 -9.59
N ALA A 110 -5.39 14.45 -9.75
CA ALA A 110 -5.79 15.05 -11.03
C ALA A 110 -4.71 14.91 -12.11
N THR A 111 -3.44 14.78 -11.73
CA THR A 111 -2.31 14.73 -12.66
C THR A 111 -1.60 13.39 -12.69
N GLU A 112 -1.46 12.73 -11.54
CA GLU A 112 -0.70 11.48 -11.39
C GLU A 112 -1.55 10.23 -11.63
N ALA A 113 -2.82 10.26 -11.22
CA ALA A 113 -3.77 9.16 -11.48
C ALA A 113 -5.19 9.69 -11.75
N PRO A 114 -5.42 10.33 -12.93
CA PRO A 114 -6.70 10.97 -13.26
C PRO A 114 -7.91 10.05 -13.14
N TRP A 115 -7.73 8.75 -13.39
CA TRP A 115 -8.78 7.74 -13.28
C TRP A 115 -9.28 7.55 -11.84
N MET A 116 -8.49 7.91 -10.83
CA MET A 116 -8.86 7.91 -9.41
C MET A 116 -9.31 9.27 -8.89
N ALA A 117 -9.25 10.34 -9.68
CA ALA A 117 -9.48 11.70 -9.19
C ALA A 117 -10.81 11.84 -8.43
N GLN A 118 -11.87 11.22 -8.95
CA GLN A 118 -13.23 11.26 -8.39
C GLN A 118 -13.53 10.13 -7.39
N PHE A 119 -12.54 9.31 -7.02
CA PHE A 119 -12.76 8.20 -6.09
C PHE A 119 -12.84 8.68 -4.65
N LYS A 120 -13.55 7.90 -3.83
CA LYS A 120 -13.60 8.05 -2.37
C LYS A 120 -12.24 7.82 -1.72
N GLY A 121 -12.11 8.32 -0.50
CA GLY A 121 -10.84 8.39 0.23
C GLY A 121 -10.33 9.83 0.23
N HIS A 122 -9.29 10.06 1.02
CA HIS A 122 -8.74 11.39 1.26
C HIS A 122 -7.91 11.92 0.08
#